data_AF-A0A6J6WW33-F1
#
_entry.id   AF-A0A6J6WW33-F1
#
_cell.length_a   1.000
_cell.length_b   1.000
_cell.length_c   1.000
_cell.angle_alpha   90.00
_cell.angle_beta   90.00
_cell.angle_gamma   90.00
#
_symmetry.space_group_name_H-M   'P 1'
#
loop_
_entity.id
_entity.type
_entity.pdbx_description
1 polymer ?
#
loop_
_entity_poly.entity_id
_entity_poly.type
_entity_poly.pdbx_seq_one_letter_code
_entity_poly.pdbx_strand_id
1 'polypeptide(L)'
;MARLRKVNILAGILHLTQMAAVLALSSDFALPVTATYMSGPPGSSFAPAVILFSTPVGLTVAIFLGLSALFHFIVASPQFFGRYSAGLSAQRNYFRWVEYSISSSVMIVLIAQVTGIADITALISIFGVNASMILFGWLQEKYETPGNGGWLPFIFGCITGIVPWIALAFYVLSIGGVSDTTAPAFVYGIVFTIFIFFNSFALVQWVQYKKVGKWSDYLRGERTYITLSLVAKSALAWQIFANTLIPLP
;
A
#
# COMPACT_ATOMS: atom_id res chain seq x y z
N MET A 1 1.60 -25.94 8.36
CA MET A 1 2.23 -25.44 7.11
C MET A 1 1.44 -25.78 5.83
N ALA A 2 1.10 -27.04 5.54
CA ALA A 2 0.41 -27.41 4.27
C ALA A 2 -0.87 -26.60 3.97
N ARG A 3 -1.68 -26.28 4.99
CA ARG A 3 -2.86 -25.41 4.85
C ARG A 3 -2.49 -23.98 4.43
N LEU A 4 -1.39 -23.41 4.93
CA LEU A 4 -0.93 -22.06 4.55
C LEU A 4 -0.43 -22.00 3.10
N ARG A 5 0.14 -23.09 2.59
CA ARG A 5 0.47 -23.20 1.16
C ARG A 5 -0.77 -23.02 0.29
N LYS A 6 -1.85 -23.76 0.62
CA LYS A 6 -3.13 -23.67 -0.09
C LYS A 6 -3.75 -22.27 0.02
N VAL A 7 -3.67 -21.63 1.19
CA VAL A 7 -4.14 -20.26 1.40
C VAL A 7 -3.38 -19.27 0.53
N ASN A 8 -2.06 -19.36 0.45
CA ASN A 8 -1.26 -18.51 -0.45
C ASN A 8 -1.62 -18.74 -1.92
N ILE A 9 -1.76 -19.99 -2.37
CA ILE A 9 -2.17 -20.29 -3.76
C ILE A 9 -3.52 -19.64 -4.06
N LEU A 10 -4.51 -19.80 -3.18
CA LEU A 10 -5.84 -19.22 -3.37
C LEU A 10 -5.78 -17.68 -3.41
N ALA A 11 -5.07 -17.05 -2.47
CA ALA A 11 -4.89 -15.60 -2.48
C ALA A 11 -4.19 -15.12 -3.76
N GLY A 12 -3.17 -15.84 -4.22
CA GLY A 12 -2.47 -15.56 -5.47
C GLY A 12 -3.39 -15.62 -6.69
N ILE A 13 -4.23 -16.67 -6.80
CA ILE A 13 -5.22 -16.80 -7.88
C ILE A 13 -6.23 -15.66 -7.84
N LEU A 14 -6.72 -15.28 -6.65
CA LEU A 14 -7.70 -14.19 -6.50
C LEU A 14 -7.09 -12.83 -6.89
N HIS A 15 -5.84 -12.56 -6.52
CA HIS A 15 -5.14 -11.36 -6.98
C HIS A 15 -4.90 -11.37 -8.49
N LEU A 16 -4.46 -12.50 -9.04
CA LEU A 16 -4.21 -12.64 -10.48
C LEU A 16 -5.48 -12.46 -11.31
N THR A 17 -6.60 -13.02 -10.84
CA THR A 17 -7.91 -12.88 -11.50
C THR A 17 -8.35 -11.42 -11.53
N GLN A 18 -8.19 -10.70 -10.42
CA GLN A 18 -8.50 -9.27 -10.37
C GLN A 18 -7.57 -8.44 -11.26
N MET A 19 -6.27 -8.78 -11.28
CA MET A 19 -5.31 -8.14 -12.18
C MET A 19 -5.73 -8.30 -13.64
N ALA A 20 -6.06 -9.53 -14.06
CA ALA A 20 -6.50 -9.82 -15.41
C ALA A 20 -7.80 -9.08 -15.75
N ALA A 21 -8.76 -9.02 -14.82
CA ALA A 21 -10.01 -8.29 -15.02
C ALA A 21 -9.77 -6.78 -15.19
N VAL A 22 -8.93 -6.17 -14.34
CA VAL A 22 -8.58 -4.74 -14.45
C VAL A 22 -7.89 -4.46 -15.79
N LEU A 23 -6.91 -5.28 -16.19
CA LEU A 23 -6.21 -5.09 -17.47
C LEU A 23 -7.13 -5.25 -18.68
N ALA A 24 -8.09 -6.18 -18.64
CA ALA A 24 -8.99 -6.44 -19.75
C ALA A 24 -10.10 -5.38 -19.88
N LEU A 25 -10.49 -4.73 -18.78
CA LEU A 25 -11.70 -3.91 -18.72
C LEU A 25 -11.45 -2.41 -18.47
N SER A 26 -10.21 -2.00 -18.16
CA SER A 26 -9.90 -0.60 -17.86
C SER A 26 -9.76 0.26 -19.12
N SER A 27 -10.19 1.52 -19.01
CA SER A 27 -9.85 2.58 -19.96
C SER A 27 -8.37 2.98 -19.88
N ASP A 28 -7.95 3.87 -20.77
CA ASP A 28 -6.61 4.46 -20.82
C ASP A 28 -6.43 5.67 -19.88
N PHE A 29 -7.34 5.86 -18.91
CA PHE A 29 -7.29 6.96 -17.96
C PHE A 29 -5.92 7.04 -17.25
N ALA A 30 -5.34 8.25 -17.29
CA ALA A 30 -4.01 8.52 -16.74
C ALA A 30 -4.00 9.82 -15.93
N LEU A 31 -3.22 9.83 -14.85
CA LEU A 31 -3.04 10.99 -13.98
C LEU A 31 -1.67 11.65 -14.23
N PRO A 32 -1.60 12.98 -14.35
CA PRO A 32 -0.34 13.65 -14.65
C PRO A 32 0.63 13.55 -13.47
N VAL A 33 1.92 13.47 -13.80
CA VAL A 33 3.03 13.67 -12.88
C VAL A 33 3.76 14.94 -13.31
N THR A 34 3.86 15.90 -12.40
CA THR A 34 4.32 17.25 -12.71
C THR A 34 5.58 17.63 -11.97
N ALA A 35 6.24 18.69 -12.44
CA ALA A 35 7.25 19.42 -11.69
C ALA A 35 7.04 20.92 -11.87
N THR A 36 7.35 21.68 -10.81
CA THR A 36 7.32 23.14 -10.81
C THR A 36 8.73 23.66 -10.56
N TYR A 37 9.30 24.38 -11.52
CA TYR A 37 10.67 24.89 -11.44
C TYR A 37 10.69 26.37 -11.07
N MET A 38 11.77 26.81 -10.44
CA MET A 38 12.00 28.23 -10.16
C MET A 38 12.19 29.00 -11.47
N SER A 39 11.57 30.18 -11.55
CA SER A 39 11.76 31.14 -12.66
C SER A 39 12.48 32.42 -12.24
N GLY A 40 12.93 32.49 -10.99
CA GLY A 40 13.64 33.60 -10.37
C GLY A 40 14.40 33.16 -9.11
N PRO A 41 14.95 34.09 -8.32
CA PRO A 41 15.62 33.77 -7.06
C PRO A 41 14.72 33.01 -6.06
N PRO A 42 15.27 32.20 -5.13
CA PRO A 42 14.48 31.48 -4.13
C PRO A 42 13.50 32.39 -3.37
N GLY A 43 12.23 31.98 -3.28
CA GLY A 43 11.18 32.71 -2.58
C GLY A 43 10.46 33.80 -3.41
N SER A 44 10.76 33.93 -4.70
CA SER A 44 10.14 34.94 -5.58
C SER A 44 9.07 34.39 -6.53
N SER A 45 9.46 33.71 -7.60
CA SER A 45 8.57 33.24 -8.66
C SER A 45 8.85 31.80 -9.10
N PHE A 46 7.79 31.14 -9.55
CA PHE A 46 7.80 29.79 -10.09
C PHE A 46 7.23 29.79 -11.50
N ALA A 47 7.81 28.98 -12.38
CA ALA A 47 7.23 28.70 -13.68
C ALA A 47 5.91 27.90 -13.52
N PRO A 48 5.00 27.95 -14.50
CA PRO A 48 3.86 27.03 -14.53
C PRO A 48 4.31 25.57 -14.42
N ALA A 49 3.51 24.73 -13.76
CA ALA A 49 3.80 23.31 -13.63
C ALA A 49 3.84 22.64 -15.02
N VAL A 50 4.86 21.82 -15.25
CA VAL A 50 5.00 21.03 -16.48
C VAL A 50 4.68 19.56 -16.21
N ILE A 51 4.02 18.89 -17.15
CA ILE A 51 3.78 17.44 -17.08
C ILE A 51 5.05 16.74 -17.57
N LEU A 52 5.65 15.92 -16.72
CA LEU A 52 6.81 15.10 -17.05
C LEU A 52 6.41 13.83 -17.78
N PHE A 53 5.39 13.15 -17.24
CA PHE A 53 4.76 11.96 -17.78
C PHE A 53 3.40 11.76 -17.11
N SER A 54 2.64 10.75 -17.53
CA SER A 54 1.35 10.40 -16.91
C SER A 54 1.37 8.96 -16.40
N THR A 55 0.75 8.74 -15.24
CA THR A 55 0.57 7.42 -14.63
C THR A 55 -0.68 6.75 -15.22
N PRO A 56 -0.55 5.66 -16.01
CA PRO A 56 -1.70 4.90 -16.49
C PRO A 56 -2.37 4.16 -15.32
N VAL A 57 -3.54 4.63 -14.88
CA VAL A 57 -4.15 4.21 -13.61
C VAL A 57 -4.52 2.73 -13.61
N GLY A 58 -5.10 2.23 -14.71
CA GLY A 58 -5.44 0.80 -14.85
C GLY A 58 -4.22 -0.11 -14.73
N LEU A 59 -3.09 0.27 -15.34
CA LEU A 59 -1.84 -0.46 -15.23
C LEU A 59 -1.27 -0.40 -13.80
N THR A 60 -1.32 0.76 -13.14
CA THR A 60 -0.85 0.91 -11.75
C THR A 60 -1.66 0.04 -10.79
N VAL A 61 -2.99 -0.06 -10.98
CA VAL A 61 -3.84 -0.98 -10.22
C VAL A 61 -3.44 -2.43 -10.45
N ALA A 62 -3.24 -2.81 -11.73
CA ALA A 62 -2.79 -4.15 -12.07
C ALA A 62 -1.42 -4.50 -11.45
N ILE A 63 -0.49 -3.54 -11.38
CA ILE A 63 0.84 -3.74 -10.79
C ILE A 63 0.74 -4.18 -9.33
N PHE A 64 0.00 -3.48 -8.47
CA PHE A 64 -0.04 -3.86 -7.05
C PHE A 64 -0.78 -5.18 -6.83
N LEU A 65 -1.76 -5.53 -7.66
CA LEU A 65 -2.44 -6.83 -7.64
C LEU A 65 -1.48 -7.93 -8.10
N GLY A 66 -0.75 -7.71 -9.18
CA GLY A 66 0.23 -8.62 -9.75
C GLY A 66 1.39 -8.89 -8.81
N LEU A 67 1.89 -7.87 -8.09
CA LEU A 67 2.91 -8.03 -7.06
C LEU A 67 2.46 -9.00 -5.96
N SER A 68 1.24 -8.84 -5.43
CA SER A 68 0.72 -9.80 -4.44
C SER A 68 0.55 -11.20 -5.02
N ALA A 69 0.00 -11.32 -6.23
CA ALA A 69 -0.14 -12.61 -6.91
C ALA A 69 1.21 -13.33 -7.04
N LEU A 70 2.23 -12.61 -7.54
CA LEU A 70 3.59 -13.10 -7.70
C LEU A 70 4.17 -13.59 -6.38
N PHE A 71 4.14 -12.78 -5.32
CA PHE A 71 4.72 -13.17 -4.04
C PHE A 71 3.98 -14.34 -3.40
N HIS A 72 2.66 -14.42 -3.53
CA HIS A 72 1.89 -15.58 -3.08
C HIS A 72 2.30 -16.87 -3.81
N PHE A 73 2.53 -16.81 -5.13
CA PHE A 73 3.02 -17.96 -5.88
C PHE A 73 4.48 -18.29 -5.56
N ILE A 74 5.34 -17.28 -5.35
CA ILE A 74 6.71 -17.48 -4.89
C ILE A 74 6.69 -18.26 -3.57
N VAL A 75 6.00 -17.76 -2.54
CA VAL A 75 6.02 -18.44 -1.22
C VAL A 75 5.36 -19.82 -1.26
N ALA A 76 4.41 -20.07 -2.17
CA ALA A 76 3.79 -21.38 -2.34
C ALA A 76 4.58 -22.35 -3.23
N SER A 77 5.58 -21.87 -3.96
CA SER A 77 6.38 -22.69 -4.88
C SER A 77 7.22 -23.73 -4.14
N PRO A 78 7.51 -24.91 -4.74
CA PRO A 78 8.40 -25.89 -4.14
C PRO A 78 9.77 -25.33 -3.73
N GLN A 79 10.31 -24.39 -4.51
CA GLN A 79 11.64 -23.80 -4.34
C GLN A 79 11.73 -22.91 -3.09
N PHE A 80 10.67 -22.16 -2.77
CA PHE A 80 10.70 -21.16 -1.69
C PHE A 80 9.84 -21.53 -0.48
N PHE A 81 8.89 -22.48 -0.60
CA PHE A 81 7.99 -22.83 0.50
C PHE A 81 8.73 -23.34 1.75
N GLY A 82 9.87 -24.02 1.58
CA GLY A 82 10.74 -24.41 2.70
C GLY A 82 11.30 -23.21 3.47
N ARG A 83 11.81 -22.20 2.75
CA ARG A 83 12.32 -20.95 3.36
C ARG A 83 11.22 -20.14 4.04
N TYR A 84 10.07 -20.03 3.38
CA TYR A 84 8.87 -19.40 3.95
C TYR A 84 8.45 -20.09 5.26
N SER A 85 8.32 -21.43 5.24
CA SER A 85 7.92 -22.21 6.42
C SER A 85 8.92 -22.08 7.57
N ALA A 86 10.23 -22.12 7.29
CA ALA A 86 11.27 -21.93 8.29
C ALA A 86 11.24 -20.50 8.89
N GLY A 87 10.96 -19.49 8.06
CA GLY A 87 10.72 -18.11 8.52
C GLY A 87 9.56 -18.04 9.51
N LEU A 88 8.40 -18.60 9.14
CA LEU A 88 7.22 -18.60 10.00
C LEU A 88 7.45 -19.31 11.34
N SER A 89 8.18 -20.42 11.35
CA SER A 89 8.57 -21.12 12.59
C SER A 89 9.46 -20.25 13.49
N ALA A 90 10.22 -19.33 12.89
CA ALA A 90 11.03 -18.34 13.58
C ALA A 90 10.28 -16.99 13.76
N GLN A 91 8.95 -16.99 13.63
CA GLN A 91 8.09 -15.81 13.83
C GLN A 91 8.44 -14.61 12.93
N ARG A 92 8.77 -14.89 11.67
CA ARG A 92 9.13 -13.86 10.67
C ARG A 92 8.64 -14.20 9.27
N ASN A 93 8.28 -13.20 8.51
CA ASN A 93 7.96 -13.35 7.09
C ASN A 93 8.58 -12.22 6.25
N TYR A 94 9.79 -12.45 5.75
CA TYR A 94 10.50 -11.48 4.92
C TYR A 94 9.88 -11.29 3.53
N PHE A 95 9.21 -12.31 2.97
CA PHE A 95 8.54 -12.19 1.68
C PHE A 95 7.42 -11.15 1.72
N ARG A 96 6.63 -11.14 2.81
CA ARG A 96 5.58 -10.15 3.04
C ARG A 96 6.12 -8.73 3.10
N TRP A 97 7.24 -8.50 3.79
CA TRP A 97 7.81 -7.16 3.90
C TRP A 97 8.42 -6.67 2.57
N VAL A 98 9.02 -7.55 1.78
CA VAL A 98 9.49 -7.19 0.43
C VAL A 98 8.31 -6.89 -0.50
N GLU A 99 7.23 -7.68 -0.45
CA GLU A 99 6.06 -7.39 -1.26
C GLU A 99 5.39 -6.07 -0.85
N TYR A 100 5.09 -5.90 0.43
CA TYR A 100 4.39 -4.71 0.92
C TYR A 100 5.18 -3.43 0.71
N SER A 101 6.52 -3.46 0.74
CA SER A 101 7.34 -2.25 0.58
C SER A 101 7.21 -1.66 -0.81
N ILE A 102 6.82 -2.49 -1.79
CA ILE A 102 6.55 -2.07 -3.16
C ILE A 102 5.05 -1.90 -3.36
N SER A 103 4.25 -2.94 -3.09
CA SER A 103 2.82 -2.94 -3.41
C SER A 103 2.06 -1.84 -2.66
N SER A 104 2.28 -1.67 -1.35
CA SER A 104 1.57 -0.65 -0.57
C SER A 104 2.06 0.75 -0.92
N SER A 105 3.33 0.89 -1.33
CA SER A 105 3.91 2.16 -1.77
C SER A 105 3.34 2.59 -3.13
N VAL A 106 3.14 1.65 -4.06
CA VAL A 106 2.39 1.89 -5.31
C VAL A 106 0.95 2.31 -5.00
N MET A 107 0.29 1.63 -4.06
CA MET A 107 -1.09 1.96 -3.66
C MET A 107 -1.21 3.39 -3.11
N ILE A 108 -0.34 3.79 -2.17
CA ILE A 108 -0.44 5.12 -1.55
C ILE A 108 -0.05 6.24 -2.52
N VAL A 109 0.88 6.01 -3.46
CA VAL A 109 1.16 6.93 -4.56
C VAL A 109 -0.07 7.11 -5.45
N LEU A 110 -0.76 6.03 -5.79
CA LEU A 110 -1.98 6.12 -6.59
C LEU A 110 -3.09 6.87 -5.85
N ILE A 111 -3.28 6.63 -4.55
CA ILE A 111 -4.22 7.39 -3.71
C ILE A 111 -3.83 8.88 -3.68
N ALA A 112 -2.55 9.20 -3.53
CA ALA A 112 -2.04 10.56 -3.60
C ALA A 112 -2.42 11.26 -4.92
N GLN A 113 -2.20 10.60 -6.05
CA GLN A 113 -2.59 11.15 -7.35
C GLN A 113 -4.12 11.33 -7.47
N VAL A 114 -4.92 10.38 -6.98
CA VAL A 114 -6.39 10.49 -6.98
C VAL A 114 -6.88 11.66 -6.11
N THR A 115 -6.14 12.03 -5.05
CA THR A 115 -6.42 13.24 -4.25
C THR A 115 -5.91 14.53 -4.88
N GLY A 116 -5.18 14.47 -5.99
CA GLY A 116 -4.66 15.64 -6.70
C GLY A 116 -3.18 15.94 -6.48
N ILE A 117 -2.44 15.11 -5.75
CA ILE A 117 -0.98 15.25 -5.60
C ILE A 117 -0.32 14.80 -6.91
N ALA A 118 0.21 15.76 -7.68
CA ALA A 118 0.86 15.49 -8.96
C ALA A 118 2.39 15.66 -8.94
N ASP A 119 2.93 16.43 -7.99
CA ASP A 119 4.36 16.75 -7.96
C ASP A 119 5.24 15.50 -7.80
N ILE A 120 6.21 15.33 -8.70
CA ILE A 120 7.09 14.15 -8.74
C ILE A 120 7.88 13.97 -7.43
N THR A 121 8.33 15.06 -6.80
CA THR A 121 9.12 14.98 -5.56
C THR A 121 8.26 14.55 -4.38
N ALA A 122 7.00 15.01 -4.34
CA ALA A 122 6.02 14.56 -3.37
C ALA A 122 5.70 13.07 -3.55
N LEU A 123 5.46 12.61 -4.78
CA LEU A 123 5.16 11.20 -5.07
C LEU A 123 6.32 10.26 -4.72
N ILE A 124 7.57 10.64 -5.06
CA ILE A 124 8.77 9.88 -4.68
C ILE A 124 8.91 9.82 -3.15
N SER A 125 8.69 10.94 -2.47
CA SER A 125 8.80 11.02 -1.00
C SER A 125 7.73 10.17 -0.31
N ILE A 126 6.48 10.22 -0.80
CA ILE A 126 5.37 9.39 -0.32
C ILE A 126 5.69 7.90 -0.50
N PHE A 127 6.21 7.50 -1.67
CA PHE A 127 6.65 6.13 -1.90
C PHE A 127 7.74 5.71 -0.90
N GLY A 128 8.79 6.53 -0.76
CA GLY A 128 9.94 6.21 0.10
C GLY A 128 9.58 6.13 1.58
N VAL A 129 8.76 7.05 2.09
CA VAL A 129 8.36 7.05 3.50
C VAL A 129 7.39 5.90 3.80
N ASN A 130 6.53 5.52 2.86
CA ASN A 130 5.67 4.35 3.00
C ASN A 130 6.48 3.04 2.95
N ALA A 131 7.46 2.92 2.05
CA ALA A 131 8.38 1.80 2.05
C ALA A 131 9.15 1.71 3.38
N SER A 132 9.54 2.85 3.96
CA SER A 132 10.19 2.91 5.28
C SER A 132 9.30 2.35 6.39
N MET A 133 8.00 2.67 6.42
CA MET A 133 7.03 2.07 7.35
C MET A 133 7.08 0.54 7.32
N ILE A 134 7.10 -0.04 6.12
CA ILE A 134 7.18 -1.49 5.92
C ILE A 134 8.52 -2.04 6.40
N LEU A 135 9.63 -1.38 6.07
CA LEU A 135 10.96 -1.80 6.52
C LEU A 135 11.10 -1.74 8.05
N PHE A 136 10.43 -0.82 8.72
CA PHE A 136 10.37 -0.80 10.18
C PHE A 136 9.57 -1.98 10.75
N GLY A 137 8.49 -2.42 10.10
CA GLY A 137 7.81 -3.67 10.43
C GLY A 137 8.71 -4.89 10.25
N TRP A 138 9.53 -4.90 9.19
CA TRP A 138 10.56 -5.92 9.03
C TRP A 138 11.56 -5.87 10.19
N LEU A 139 12.12 -4.70 10.52
CA LEU A 139 13.09 -4.56 11.62
C LEU A 139 12.49 -5.03 12.96
N GLN A 140 11.20 -4.80 13.21
CA GLN A 140 10.48 -5.36 14.35
C GLN A 140 10.57 -6.90 14.35
N GLU A 141 10.28 -7.56 13.22
CA GLU A 141 10.42 -9.02 13.07
C GLU A 141 11.83 -9.57 13.09
N LYS A 142 12.81 -8.77 12.71
CA LYS A 142 14.20 -9.21 12.64
C LYS A 142 14.90 -9.14 14.00
N TYR A 143 14.65 -8.09 14.77
CA TYR A 143 15.41 -7.78 15.98
C TYR A 143 14.61 -7.98 17.27
N GLU A 144 13.28 -7.94 17.22
CA GLU A 144 12.44 -8.10 18.40
C GLU A 144 11.72 -9.45 18.40
N THR A 145 11.51 -10.01 19.60
CA THR A 145 10.77 -11.26 19.79
C THR A 145 9.40 -10.96 20.40
N PRO A 146 8.28 -11.51 19.88
CA PRO A 146 6.96 -11.32 20.48
C PRO A 146 6.94 -11.54 22.01
N GLY A 147 6.51 -10.52 22.76
CA GLY A 147 6.47 -10.50 24.22
C GLY A 147 7.72 -9.98 24.93
N ASN A 148 8.80 -9.64 24.22
CA ASN A 148 10.04 -9.15 24.84
C ASN A 148 9.99 -7.67 25.29
N GLY A 149 8.95 -6.93 24.88
CA GLY A 149 8.77 -5.52 25.23
C GLY A 149 9.47 -4.51 24.32
N GLY A 150 10.17 -4.94 23.27
CA GLY A 150 10.78 -4.03 22.29
C GLY A 150 9.76 -3.53 21.26
N TRP A 151 9.62 -2.20 21.16
CA TRP A 151 8.62 -1.53 20.31
C TRP A 151 9.21 -0.46 19.40
N LEU A 152 10.50 -0.17 19.51
CA LEU A 152 11.09 0.98 18.85
C LEU A 152 10.93 0.92 17.32
N PRO A 153 11.19 -0.22 16.64
CA PRO A 153 10.91 -0.33 15.20
C PRO A 153 9.43 -0.12 14.88
N PHE A 154 8.50 -0.74 15.61
CA PHE A 154 7.07 -0.53 15.42
C PHE A 154 6.66 0.95 15.52
N ILE A 155 7.16 1.67 16.53
CA ILE A 155 6.87 3.10 16.73
C ILE A 155 7.40 3.92 15.54
N PHE A 156 8.62 3.65 15.08
CA PHE A 156 9.18 4.32 13.89
C PHE A 156 8.38 4.00 12.62
N GLY A 157 7.86 2.77 12.52
CA GLY A 157 6.92 2.38 11.49
C GLY A 157 5.64 3.22 11.53
N CYS A 158 5.05 3.45 12.70
CA CYS A 158 3.88 4.32 12.86
C CYS A 158 4.17 5.78 12.50
N ILE A 159 5.32 6.32 12.92
CA ILE A 159 5.74 7.70 12.61
C ILE A 159 5.89 7.89 11.10
N THR A 160 6.58 6.98 10.42
CA THR A 160 6.72 7.07 8.94
C THR A 160 5.40 6.77 8.23
N GLY A 161 4.62 5.83 8.75
CA GLY A 161 3.36 5.39 8.17
C GLY A 161 2.26 6.44 8.19
N ILE A 162 2.24 7.36 9.16
CA ILE A 162 1.23 8.43 9.23
C ILE A 162 1.50 9.59 8.28
N VAL A 163 2.76 9.81 7.86
CA VAL A 163 3.18 10.97 7.06
C VAL A 163 2.39 11.10 5.73
N PRO A 164 2.22 10.04 4.91
CA PRO A 164 1.41 10.15 3.69
C PRO A 164 -0.02 10.59 3.97
N TRP A 165 -0.64 10.11 5.04
CA TRP A 165 -2.03 10.44 5.39
C TRP A 165 -2.20 11.90 5.79
N ILE A 166 -1.21 12.46 6.49
CA ILE A 166 -1.18 13.90 6.80
C ILE A 166 -1.11 14.70 5.49
N ALA A 167 -0.25 14.30 4.54
CA ALA A 167 -0.17 14.97 3.25
C ALA A 167 -1.50 14.90 2.48
N LEU A 168 -2.15 13.72 2.44
CA LEU A 168 -3.46 13.54 1.81
C LEU A 168 -4.54 14.43 2.44
N ALA A 169 -4.50 14.64 3.77
CA ALA A 169 -5.51 15.43 4.47
C ALA A 169 -5.58 16.89 3.98
N PHE A 170 -4.44 17.50 3.62
CA PHE A 170 -4.42 18.85 3.04
C PHE A 170 -5.21 18.93 1.73
N TYR A 171 -5.09 17.90 0.89
CA TYR A 171 -5.73 17.84 -0.42
C TYR A 171 -7.21 17.45 -0.32
N VAL A 172 -7.53 16.46 0.50
CA VAL A 172 -8.90 15.95 0.67
C VAL A 172 -9.79 16.95 1.41
N LEU A 173 -9.23 17.70 2.37
CA LEU A 173 -9.97 18.72 3.13
C LEU A 173 -9.78 20.14 2.58
N SER A 174 -9.02 20.29 1.49
CA SER A 174 -8.72 21.57 0.85
C SER A 174 -8.24 22.64 1.83
N ILE A 175 -7.33 22.24 2.74
CA ILE A 175 -6.83 23.09 3.83
C ILE A 175 -6.06 24.27 3.24
N GLY A 176 -6.56 25.49 3.45
CA GLY A 176 -5.97 26.70 2.87
C GLY A 176 -6.20 26.85 1.36
N GLY A 177 -7.09 26.03 0.78
CA GLY A 177 -7.48 26.08 -0.63
C GLY A 177 -8.49 27.17 -0.95
N VAL A 178 -8.81 27.29 -2.24
CA VAL A 178 -9.83 28.22 -2.76
C VAL A 178 -11.22 27.67 -2.44
N SER A 179 -12.22 28.55 -2.26
CA SER A 179 -13.62 28.12 -2.16
C SER A 179 -14.02 27.26 -3.37
N ASP A 180 -14.85 26.24 -3.13
CA ASP A 180 -15.38 25.29 -4.14
C ASP A 180 -14.42 24.22 -4.69
N THR A 181 -13.19 24.08 -4.16
CA THR A 181 -12.29 22.97 -4.53
C THR A 181 -12.60 21.71 -3.72
N THR A 182 -13.81 21.15 -3.82
CA THR A 182 -14.18 19.93 -3.08
C THR A 182 -13.79 18.67 -3.86
N ALA A 183 -13.20 17.69 -3.18
CA ALA A 183 -12.88 16.41 -3.81
C ALA A 183 -14.18 15.63 -4.13
N PRO A 184 -14.19 14.79 -5.18
CA PRO A 184 -15.32 13.90 -5.43
C PRO A 184 -15.59 12.95 -4.25
N ALA A 185 -16.85 12.62 -3.98
CA ALA A 185 -17.24 11.80 -2.83
C ALA A 185 -16.51 10.44 -2.76
N PHE A 186 -16.24 9.81 -3.91
CA PHE A 186 -15.52 8.54 -3.95
C PHE A 186 -14.06 8.65 -3.48
N VAL A 187 -13.43 9.84 -3.59
CA VAL A 187 -12.06 10.08 -3.11
C VAL A 187 -12.03 10.00 -1.59
N TYR A 188 -13.00 10.61 -0.89
CA TYR A 188 -13.15 10.46 0.56
C TYR A 188 -13.36 8.99 0.94
N GLY A 189 -14.20 8.27 0.18
CA GLY A 189 -14.46 6.84 0.37
C GLY A 189 -13.19 6.00 0.29
N ILE A 190 -12.37 6.21 -0.75
CA ILE A 190 -11.07 5.55 -0.92
C ILE A 190 -10.15 5.86 0.26
N VAL A 191 -9.95 7.13 0.58
CA VAL A 191 -9.01 7.55 1.63
C VAL A 191 -9.42 6.96 2.98
N PHE A 192 -10.68 7.07 3.36
CA PHE A 192 -11.18 6.53 4.63
C PHE A 192 -11.06 5.00 4.70
N THR A 193 -11.50 4.31 3.65
CA THR A 193 -11.48 2.84 3.60
C THR A 193 -10.06 2.30 3.70
N ILE A 194 -9.13 2.86 2.91
CA ILE A 194 -7.74 2.37 2.91
C ILE A 194 -7.00 2.80 4.17
N PHE A 195 -7.32 3.96 4.76
CA PHE A 195 -6.76 4.36 6.06
C PHE A 195 -7.09 3.34 7.14
N ILE A 196 -8.34 2.86 7.20
CA ILE A 196 -8.76 1.81 8.14
C ILE A 196 -7.98 0.51 7.90
N PHE A 197 -7.79 0.12 6.63
CA PHE A 197 -7.01 -1.07 6.33
C PHE A 197 -5.55 -0.93 6.78
N PHE A 198 -4.89 0.20 6.48
CA PHE A 198 -3.50 0.45 6.91
C PHE A 198 -3.35 0.38 8.44
N ASN A 199 -4.27 0.98 9.18
CA ASN A 199 -4.30 0.86 10.65
C ASN A 199 -4.53 -0.59 11.10
N SER A 200 -5.31 -1.36 10.37
CA SER A 200 -5.52 -2.79 10.64
C SER A 200 -4.23 -3.61 10.47
N PHE A 201 -3.38 -3.29 9.47
CA PHE A 201 -2.06 -3.93 9.33
C PHE A 201 -1.14 -3.64 10.52
N ALA A 202 -1.12 -2.38 10.99
CA ALA A 202 -0.36 -2.01 12.19
C ALA A 202 -0.92 -2.71 13.44
N LEU A 203 -2.24 -2.78 13.58
CA LEU A 203 -2.91 -3.45 14.68
C LEU A 203 -2.51 -4.92 14.76
N VAL A 204 -2.44 -5.64 13.63
CA VAL A 204 -2.00 -7.04 13.59
C VAL A 204 -0.59 -7.19 14.18
N GLN A 205 0.35 -6.35 13.78
CA GLN A 205 1.72 -6.40 14.31
C GLN A 205 1.72 -6.14 15.82
N TRP A 206 0.96 -5.13 16.25
CA TRP A 206 0.85 -4.77 17.65
C TRP A 206 0.29 -5.90 18.51
N VAL A 207 -0.86 -6.47 18.16
CA VAL A 207 -1.46 -7.57 18.94
C VAL A 207 -0.62 -8.84 18.91
N GLN A 208 0.08 -9.11 17.81
CA GLN A 208 0.99 -10.25 17.67
C GLN A 208 2.20 -10.10 18.60
N TYR A 209 2.82 -8.92 18.63
CA TYR A 209 3.96 -8.65 19.49
C TYR A 209 3.59 -8.50 20.97
N LYS A 210 2.37 -8.03 21.28
CA LYS A 210 1.82 -8.04 22.65
C LYS A 210 1.36 -9.43 23.08
N LYS A 211 1.27 -10.42 22.18
CA LYS A 211 0.74 -11.76 22.44
C LYS A 211 -0.67 -11.75 23.06
N VAL A 212 -1.55 -10.86 22.59
CA VAL A 212 -2.91 -10.72 23.15
C VAL A 212 -3.76 -11.94 22.77
N GLY A 213 -4.13 -12.77 23.74
CA GLY A 213 -5.04 -13.91 23.54
C GLY A 213 -4.60 -14.84 22.39
N LYS A 214 -5.48 -15.02 21.39
CA LYS A 214 -5.21 -15.89 20.23
C LYS A 214 -4.08 -15.38 19.31
N TRP A 215 -3.62 -14.14 19.47
CA TRP A 215 -2.50 -13.56 18.70
C TRP A 215 -1.12 -13.98 19.22
N SER A 216 -1.07 -14.75 20.31
CA SER A 216 0.13 -15.48 20.72
C SER A 216 0.59 -16.51 19.67
N ASP A 217 -0.34 -17.05 18.85
CA ASP A 217 -0.02 -17.85 17.67
C ASP A 217 0.35 -16.93 16.48
N TYR A 218 1.63 -16.90 16.13
CA TYR A 218 2.15 -16.15 14.97
C TYR A 218 1.43 -16.49 13.67
N LEU A 219 1.01 -17.74 13.48
CA LEU A 219 0.31 -18.17 12.26
C LEU A 219 -1.09 -17.55 12.15
N ARG A 220 -1.69 -17.09 13.25
CA ARG A 220 -2.92 -16.28 13.19
C ARG A 220 -2.65 -14.91 12.58
N GLY A 221 -1.56 -14.26 12.98
CA GLY A 221 -1.12 -13.00 12.39
C GLY A 221 -0.86 -13.13 10.90
N GLU A 222 -0.10 -14.15 10.50
CA GLU A 222 0.19 -14.44 9.09
C GLU A 222 -1.08 -14.63 8.26
N ARG A 223 -2.05 -15.41 8.73
CA ARG A 223 -3.34 -15.59 8.01
C ARG A 223 -4.10 -14.27 7.90
N THR A 224 -4.11 -13.47 8.96
CA THR A 224 -4.77 -12.15 8.95
C THR A 224 -4.11 -11.22 7.94
N TYR A 225 -2.78 -11.21 7.85
CA TYR A 225 -2.07 -10.41 6.86
C TYR A 225 -2.43 -10.78 5.43
N ILE A 226 -2.51 -12.07 5.12
CA ILE A 226 -2.94 -12.55 3.79
C ILE A 226 -4.36 -12.06 3.48
N THR A 227 -5.29 -12.19 4.44
CA THR A 227 -6.67 -11.72 4.26
C THR A 227 -6.74 -10.19 4.09
N LEU A 228 -6.04 -9.43 4.94
CA LEU A 228 -6.01 -7.97 4.84
C LEU A 228 -5.40 -7.51 3.52
N SER A 229 -4.33 -8.16 3.04
CA SER A 229 -3.73 -7.86 1.73
C SER A 229 -4.75 -8.02 0.61
N LEU A 230 -5.44 -9.16 0.59
CA LEU A 230 -6.47 -9.43 -0.40
C LEU A 230 -7.59 -8.39 -0.35
N VAL A 231 -8.21 -8.20 0.82
CA VAL A 231 -9.37 -7.32 0.97
C VAL A 231 -9.02 -5.86 0.72
N ALA A 232 -7.90 -5.35 1.25
CA ALA A 232 -7.50 -3.96 1.08
C ALA A 232 -7.16 -3.63 -0.38
N LYS A 233 -6.42 -4.52 -1.06
CA LYS A 233 -6.06 -4.34 -2.47
C LYS A 233 -7.27 -4.47 -3.38
N SER A 234 -8.17 -5.43 -3.13
CA SER A 234 -9.45 -5.54 -3.81
C SER A 234 -10.29 -4.27 -3.63
N ALA A 235 -10.44 -3.79 -2.40
CA ALA A 235 -11.20 -2.59 -2.11
C ALA A 235 -10.65 -1.38 -2.87
N LEU A 236 -9.33 -1.16 -2.86
CA LEU A 236 -8.73 -0.06 -3.61
C LEU A 236 -8.93 -0.22 -5.12
N ALA A 237 -8.62 -1.41 -5.65
CA ALA A 237 -8.71 -1.68 -7.08
C ALA A 237 -10.10 -1.39 -7.63
N TRP A 238 -11.14 -1.91 -6.97
CA TRP A 238 -12.52 -1.78 -7.46
C TRP A 238 -13.14 -0.40 -7.17
N GLN A 239 -12.74 0.27 -6.08
CA GLN A 239 -13.15 1.67 -5.86
C GLN A 239 -12.54 2.58 -6.93
N ILE A 240 -11.27 2.41 -7.30
CA ILE A 240 -10.66 3.18 -8.40
C ILE A 240 -11.32 2.81 -9.72
N PHE A 241 -11.47 1.51 -9.99
CA PHE A 241 -12.02 1.03 -11.25
C PHE A 241 -13.41 1.61 -11.52
N ALA A 242 -14.33 1.49 -10.57
CA ALA A 242 -15.71 1.92 -10.73
C ALA A 242 -15.88 3.43 -10.94
N ASN A 243 -14.93 4.23 -10.45
CA ASN A 243 -15.04 5.70 -10.47
C ASN A 243 -14.15 6.37 -11.53
N THR A 244 -13.17 5.67 -12.10
CA THR A 244 -12.20 6.28 -13.02
C THR A 244 -11.85 5.44 -14.25
N LEU A 245 -12.08 4.12 -14.24
CA LEU A 245 -11.60 3.22 -15.30
C LEU A 245 -12.70 2.60 -16.15
N ILE A 246 -13.98 2.84 -15.85
CA ILE A 246 -15.08 2.42 -16.72
C ILE A 246 -14.98 3.24 -18.01
N PRO A 247 -14.82 2.61 -19.20
CA PRO A 247 -14.84 3.32 -20.46
C PRO A 247 -16.18 4.05 -20.63
N LEU A 248 -16.14 5.30 -21.06
CA LEU A 248 -17.37 6.01 -21.45
C LEU A 248 -17.94 5.35 -22.72
N PRO A 249 -19.27 5.20 -22.82
CA PRO A 249 -19.94 4.66 -24.00
C PRO A 249 -19.75 5.52 -25.25
#